data_AF-A0A437Q9P6-F1
#
_entry.id   AF-A0A437Q9P6-F1
#
_cell.length_a   1.000
_cell.length_b   1.000
_cell.length_c   1.000
_cell.angle_alpha   90.00
_cell.angle_beta   90.00
_cell.angle_gamma   90.00
#
_symmetry.space_group_name_H-M   'P 1'
#
loop_
_entity.id
_entity.type
_entity.pdbx_description
1 polymer ?
#
loop_
_entity_poly.entity_id
_entity_poly.type
_entity_poly.pdbx_seq_one_letter_code
_entity_poly.pdbx_strand_id
1 'polypeptide(L)'
;MFFTLMAVTFGISAFVAWLSVTLFKRPLAEIFERIIKDPISVAWQKYVVFATYVVGVSGGVRIYQLERYITAPHHDAEIITLSAERWVLELYRTVIETLQSIAWMYLIVFIFALVAYVIVKGFEFKYRSYEAPKPTPEKKD
;
A
#
# COMPACT_ATOMS: atom_id res chain seq x y z
N MET A 1 26.87 -16.12 4.89
CA MET A 1 25.75 -16.19 5.85
C MET A 1 25.00 -14.86 5.94
N PHE A 2 25.65 -13.74 6.32
CA PHE A 2 25.01 -12.42 6.36
C PHE A 2 24.44 -11.97 4.99
N PHE A 3 25.28 -11.91 3.95
CA PHE A 3 24.86 -11.54 2.60
C PHE A 3 23.78 -12.48 2.03
N THR A 4 23.80 -13.76 2.40
CA THR A 4 22.78 -14.74 2.05
C THR A 4 21.43 -14.36 2.65
N LEU A 5 21.41 -14.02 3.94
CA LEU A 5 20.19 -13.55 4.61
C LEU A 5 19.69 -12.25 3.99
N MET A 6 20.56 -11.26 3.72
CA MET A 6 20.19 -10.03 3.03
C MET A 6 19.54 -10.28 1.67
N ALA A 7 20.17 -11.12 0.84
CA ALA A 7 19.66 -11.43 -0.48
C ALA A 7 18.31 -12.15 -0.41
N VAL A 8 18.13 -13.05 0.55
CA VAL A 8 16.89 -13.81 0.74
C VAL A 8 15.78 -12.92 1.29
N THR A 9 16.05 -12.08 2.30
CA THR A 9 15.04 -11.15 2.83
C THR A 9 14.63 -10.13 1.79
N PHE A 10 15.58 -9.60 1.01
CA PHE A 10 15.29 -8.75 -0.14
C PHE A 10 14.42 -9.47 -1.18
N GLY A 11 14.77 -10.70 -1.55
CA GLY A 11 14.00 -11.50 -2.51
C GLY A 11 12.57 -11.78 -2.02
N ILE A 12 12.41 -12.12 -0.75
CA ILE A 12 11.10 -12.35 -0.12
C ILE A 12 10.27 -11.07 -0.11
N SER A 13 10.84 -9.94 0.32
CA SER A 13 10.12 -8.66 0.31
C SER A 13 9.69 -8.25 -1.10
N ALA A 14 10.56 -8.42 -2.09
CA ALA A 14 10.22 -8.14 -3.48
C ALA A 14 9.10 -9.07 -3.99
N PHE A 15 9.14 -10.35 -3.65
CA PHE A 15 8.11 -11.32 -4.01
C PHE A 15 6.77 -11.01 -3.35
N VAL A 16 6.77 -10.71 -2.05
CA VAL A 16 5.56 -10.32 -1.30
C VAL A 16 4.98 -9.02 -1.86
N ALA A 17 5.81 -8.01 -2.14
CA ALA A 17 5.35 -6.77 -2.75
C ALA A 17 4.76 -6.99 -4.15
N TRP A 18 5.39 -7.85 -4.97
CA TRP A 18 4.85 -8.25 -6.27
C TRP A 18 3.49 -8.93 -6.13
N LEU A 19 3.36 -9.88 -5.19
CA LEU A 19 2.09 -10.55 -4.92
C LEU A 19 1.01 -9.54 -4.50
N SER A 20 1.30 -8.63 -3.58
CA SER A 20 0.38 -7.57 -3.17
C SER A 20 -0.05 -6.70 -4.34
N VAL A 21 0.88 -6.26 -5.19
CA VAL A 21 0.55 -5.47 -6.40
C VAL A 21 -0.38 -6.25 -7.31
N THR A 22 -0.10 -7.53 -7.59
CA THR A 22 -0.95 -8.34 -8.49
C THR A 22 -2.38 -8.49 -7.96
N LEU A 23 -2.54 -8.67 -6.65
CA LEU A 23 -3.85 -8.80 -6.00
C LEU A 23 -4.65 -7.48 -6.01
N PHE A 24 -3.98 -6.34 -5.81
CA PHE A 24 -4.64 -5.04 -5.64
C PHE A 24 -4.69 -4.18 -6.90
N LYS A 25 -3.99 -4.56 -7.98
CA LYS A 25 -3.94 -3.79 -9.24
C LYS A 25 -5.33 -3.46 -9.79
N ARG A 26 -6.23 -4.44 -9.83
CA ARG A 26 -7.59 -4.28 -10.36
C ARG A 26 -8.47 -3.42 -9.45
N PRO A 27 -8.59 -3.72 -8.13
CA PRO A 27 -9.34 -2.84 -7.21
C PRO A 27 -8.88 -1.38 -7.24
N LEU A 28 -7.57 -1.13 -7.28
CA LEU A 28 -7.03 0.24 -7.36
C LEU A 28 -7.44 0.95 -8.65
N ALA A 29 -7.43 0.25 -9.79
CA ALA A 29 -7.88 0.81 -11.07
C ALA A 29 -9.34 1.26 -11.00
N GLU A 30 -10.22 0.37 -10.53
CA GLU A 30 -11.66 0.62 -10.46
C GLU A 30 -11.99 1.80 -9.53
N ILE A 31 -11.28 1.93 -8.41
CA ILE A 31 -11.43 3.07 -7.48
C ILE A 31 -10.98 4.38 -8.14
N PHE A 32 -9.79 4.41 -8.75
CA PHE A 32 -9.27 5.64 -9.36
C PHE A 32 -10.08 6.09 -10.56
N GLU A 33 -10.55 5.17 -11.41
CA GLU A 33 -11.39 5.50 -12.57
C GLU A 33 -12.76 6.07 -12.15
N ARG A 34 -13.31 5.61 -11.02
CA ARG A 34 -14.56 6.14 -10.46
C ARG A 34 -14.42 7.59 -10.00
N ILE A 35 -13.26 7.96 -9.45
CA ILE A 35 -13.04 9.26 -8.79
C ILE A 35 -12.46 10.28 -9.79
N ILE A 36 -11.51 9.86 -10.62
CA ILE A 36 -10.77 10.69 -11.57
C ILE A 36 -11.19 10.26 -12.97
N LYS A 37 -12.13 11.00 -13.57
CA LYS A 37 -12.41 10.90 -15.01
C LYS A 37 -11.15 11.38 -15.75
N ASP A 38 -10.83 10.78 -16.90
CA ASP A 38 -9.66 11.05 -17.78
C ASP A 38 -8.43 10.13 -17.58
N PRO A 39 -7.52 10.04 -18.59
CA PRO A 39 -6.28 9.22 -18.58
C PRO A 39 -5.36 9.43 -17.36
N ILE A 40 -5.56 10.48 -16.57
CA ILE A 40 -4.82 10.76 -15.35
C ILE A 40 -4.96 9.61 -14.34
N SER A 41 -6.12 8.94 -14.28
CA SER A 41 -6.35 7.78 -13.40
C SER A 41 -5.30 6.67 -13.56
N VAL A 42 -4.85 6.42 -14.80
CA VAL A 42 -3.80 5.43 -15.11
C VAL A 42 -2.44 5.86 -14.55
N ALA A 43 -2.12 7.15 -14.58
CA ALA A 43 -0.88 7.68 -14.02
C ALA A 43 -0.86 7.52 -12.49
N TRP A 44 -1.99 7.79 -11.82
CA TRP A 44 -2.13 7.57 -10.37
C TRP A 44 -2.00 6.09 -10.00
N GLN A 45 -2.59 5.19 -10.78
CA GLN A 45 -2.43 3.76 -10.56
C GLN A 45 -0.96 3.33 -10.67
N LYS A 46 -0.23 3.78 -11.71
CA LYS A 46 1.20 3.49 -11.87
C LYS A 46 2.02 4.01 -10.70
N TYR A 47 1.69 5.20 -10.20
CA TYR A 47 2.34 5.78 -9.03
C TYR A 47 2.12 4.93 -7.77
N VAL A 48 0.89 4.50 -7.49
CA VAL A 48 0.61 3.64 -6.32
C VAL A 48 1.30 2.28 -6.43
N VAL A 49 1.38 1.70 -7.62
CA VAL A 49 2.13 0.46 -7.85
C VAL A 49 3.62 0.67 -7.56
N PHE A 50 4.22 1.74 -8.09
CA PHE A 50 5.61 2.09 -7.80
C PHE A 50 5.83 2.29 -6.29
N ALA A 51 4.97 3.06 -5.64
CA ALA A 51 5.04 3.30 -4.20
C ALA A 51 4.92 2.00 -3.39
N THR A 52 4.07 1.05 -3.83
CA THR A 52 3.93 -0.26 -3.18
C THR A 52 5.25 -1.02 -3.16
N TYR A 53 5.97 -1.06 -4.30
CA TYR A 53 7.28 -1.70 -4.37
C TYR A 53 8.29 -1.02 -3.47
N VAL A 54 8.39 0.31 -3.52
CA VAL A 54 9.34 1.07 -2.70
C VAL A 54 9.06 0.88 -1.22
N VAL A 55 7.81 1.08 -0.79
CA VAL A 55 7.40 1.00 0.62
C VAL A 55 7.45 -0.43 1.14
N GLY A 56 7.02 -1.41 0.34
CA GLY A 56 7.07 -2.82 0.71
C GLY A 56 8.50 -3.33 0.90
N VAL A 57 9.37 -3.10 -0.09
CA VAL A 57 10.76 -3.54 -0.02
C VAL A 57 11.51 -2.79 1.10
N SER A 58 11.30 -1.48 1.25
CA SER A 58 11.93 -0.71 2.32
C SER A 58 11.43 -1.10 3.71
N GLY A 59 10.17 -1.54 3.82
CA GLY A 59 9.58 -1.98 5.09
C GLY A 59 10.09 -3.33 5.56
N GLY A 60 10.28 -4.28 4.64
CA GLY A 60 10.75 -5.62 4.95
C GLY A 60 12.26 -5.79 5.05
N VAL A 61 13.04 -5.01 4.30
CA VAL A 61 14.52 -5.08 4.34
C VAL A 61 15.05 -4.19 5.46
N ARG A 62 15.09 -4.70 6.69
CA ARG A 62 15.51 -3.94 7.87
C ARG A 62 17.02 -3.96 8.10
N ILE A 63 17.75 -3.13 7.35
CA ILE A 63 19.21 -2.99 7.44
C ILE A 63 19.70 -2.76 8.88
N TYR A 64 19.00 -1.92 9.67
CA TYR A 64 19.36 -1.62 11.06
C TYR A 64 19.26 -2.84 12.00
N GLN A 65 18.34 -3.78 11.74
CA GLN A 65 18.27 -5.03 12.50
C GLN A 65 19.32 -6.04 12.02
N LEU A 66 19.86 -5.87 10.82
CA LEU A 66 20.92 -6.71 10.31
C LEU A 66 22.29 -6.29 10.87
N GLU A 67 22.50 -5.02 11.17
CA GLU A 67 23.72 -4.50 11.81
C GLU A 67 24.03 -5.18 13.16
N ARG A 68 23.01 -5.67 13.89
CA ARG A 68 23.18 -6.39 15.17
C ARG A 68 23.91 -7.73 15.06
N TYR A 69 24.09 -8.24 13.84
CA TYR A 69 24.86 -9.47 13.57
C TYR A 69 26.32 -9.19 13.18
N ILE A 70 26.67 -7.92 12.99
CA ILE A 70 28.02 -7.46 12.65
C ILE A 70 28.62 -6.65 13.81
N THR A 71 27.79 -5.97 14.60
CA THR A 71 28.21 -5.11 15.72
C THR A 71 27.55 -5.57 17.02
N ALA A 72 28.35 -5.80 18.07
CA ALA A 72 27.83 -6.09 19.41
C ALA A 72 27.11 -4.84 19.96
N PRO A 73 25.83 -4.92 20.34
CA PRO A 73 25.08 -3.75 20.80
C PRO A 73 25.61 -3.14 22.11
N HIS A 74 26.28 -3.94 22.95
CA HIS A 74 26.84 -3.54 24.25
C HIS A 74 28.16 -4.28 24.50
N HIS A 75 29.04 -3.70 25.33
CA HIS A 75 30.36 -4.27 25.67
C HIS A 75 30.29 -5.68 26.32
N ASP A 76 29.14 -6.05 26.90
CA ASP A 76 28.89 -7.36 27.53
C ASP A 76 27.93 -8.27 26.73
N ALA A 77 27.56 -7.88 25.51
CA ALA A 77 26.65 -8.67 24.67
C ALA A 77 27.44 -9.61 23.76
N GLU A 78 27.26 -10.93 23.94
CA GLU A 78 27.79 -11.93 23.01
C GLU A 78 27.25 -11.68 21.58
N ILE A 79 28.14 -11.79 20.59
CA ILE A 79 27.77 -11.70 19.18
C ILE A 79 26.70 -12.77 18.91
N ILE A 80 25.50 -12.31 18.55
CA ILE A 80 24.38 -13.21 18.29
C ILE A 80 24.75 -14.12 17.12
N THR A 81 24.92 -15.40 17.42
CA THR A 81 25.21 -16.40 16.39
C THR A 81 23.99 -16.59 15.49
N LEU A 82 24.24 -16.60 14.18
CA LEU A 82 23.23 -16.85 13.16
C LEU A 82 22.86 -18.35 13.19
N SER A 83 21.95 -18.73 14.08
CA SER A 83 21.38 -20.09 14.12
C SER A 83 20.24 -20.25 13.11
N ALA A 84 19.94 -21.49 12.74
CA ALA A 84 18.83 -21.81 11.82
C ALA A 84 17.47 -21.28 12.32
N GLU A 85 17.24 -21.34 13.64
CA GLU A 85 16.02 -20.84 14.27
C GLU A 85 15.84 -19.33 14.09
N ARG A 86 16.92 -18.55 14.22
CA ARG A 86 16.87 -17.09 14.00
C ARG A 86 16.64 -16.75 12.53
N TRP A 87 17.11 -17.59 11.61
CA TRP A 87 16.86 -17.43 10.19
C TRP A 87 15.35 -17.46 9.90
N VAL A 88 14.64 -18.45 10.44
CA VAL A 88 13.18 -18.57 10.27
C VAL A 88 12.44 -17.35 10.82
N LEU A 89 12.83 -16.85 12.00
CA LEU A 89 12.21 -15.66 12.60
C LEU A 89 12.42 -14.40 11.75
N GLU A 90 13.60 -14.24 11.16
CA GLU A 90 13.90 -13.09 10.30
C GLU A 90 13.10 -13.14 8.99
N LEU A 91 12.94 -14.33 8.41
CA LEU A 91 12.08 -14.52 7.24
C LEU A 91 10.62 -14.20 7.56
N TYR A 92 10.09 -14.73 8.66
CA TYR A 92 8.74 -14.44 9.12
C TYR A 92 8.53 -12.94 9.34
N ARG A 93 9.47 -12.29 10.04
CA ARG A 93 9.44 -10.84 10.29
C ARG A 93 9.46 -10.05 8.97
N THR A 94 10.33 -10.42 8.03
CA THR A 94 10.42 -9.79 6.71
C THR A 94 9.08 -9.81 6.00
N VAL A 95 8.38 -10.95 5.98
CA VAL A 95 7.06 -11.08 5.35
C VAL A 95 6.04 -10.18 6.04
N ILE A 96 5.92 -10.25 7.37
CA ILE A 96 4.93 -9.48 8.14
C ILE A 96 5.18 -7.99 8.02
N GLU A 97 6.43 -7.53 8.10
CA GLU A 97 6.76 -6.11 7.99
C GLU A 97 6.54 -5.57 6.58
N THR A 98 6.88 -6.36 5.54
CA THR A 98 6.56 -6.01 4.15
C THR A 98 5.05 -5.83 3.97
N LEU A 99 4.24 -6.79 4.42
CA LEU A 99 2.78 -6.74 4.35
C LEU A 99 2.21 -5.58 5.15
N GLN A 100 2.71 -5.33 6.36
CA GLN A 100 2.28 -4.24 7.22
C GLN A 100 2.55 -2.88 6.58
N SER A 101 3.75 -2.67 6.02
CA SER A 101 4.09 -1.42 5.33
C SER A 101 3.20 -1.16 4.11
N ILE A 102 2.94 -2.20 3.31
CA ILE A 102 2.00 -2.11 2.17
C ILE A 102 0.57 -1.83 2.66
N ALA A 103 0.13 -2.51 3.72
CA ALA A 103 -1.21 -2.33 4.28
C ALA A 103 -1.43 -0.90 4.78
N TRP A 104 -0.46 -0.31 5.48
CA TRP A 104 -0.53 1.10 5.89
C TRP A 104 -0.58 2.04 4.69
N MET A 105 0.22 1.78 3.66
CA MET A 105 0.21 2.59 2.44
C MET A 105 -1.17 2.54 1.75
N TYR A 106 -1.73 1.34 1.56
CA TYR A 106 -3.05 1.16 0.96
C TYR A 106 -4.16 1.71 1.82
N LEU A 107 -4.08 1.59 3.14
CA LEU A 107 -5.06 2.19 4.06
C LEU A 107 -5.11 3.71 3.88
N ILE A 108 -3.95 4.37 3.83
CA ILE A 108 -3.87 5.82 3.63
C ILE A 108 -4.47 6.20 2.27
N VAL A 109 -4.06 5.53 1.19
CA VAL A 109 -4.59 5.77 -0.16
C VAL A 109 -6.11 5.57 -0.18
N PHE A 110 -6.60 4.51 0.46
CA PHE A 110 -8.02 4.19 0.54
C PHE A 110 -8.82 5.25 1.28
N ILE A 111 -8.32 5.77 2.41
CA ILE A 111 -8.95 6.86 3.16
C ILE A 111 -9.09 8.11 2.27
N PHE A 112 -8.01 8.51 1.58
CA PHE A 112 -8.06 9.66 0.67
C PHE A 112 -9.02 9.43 -0.51
N ALA A 113 -9.03 8.22 -1.08
CA ALA A 113 -9.96 7.85 -2.14
C ALA A 113 -11.42 7.90 -1.67
N LEU A 114 -11.72 7.42 -0.47
CA LEU A 114 -13.05 7.47 0.13
C LEU A 114 -13.54 8.91 0.29
N VAL A 115 -12.70 9.80 0.82
CA VAL A 115 -13.02 11.22 0.98
C VAL A 115 -13.31 11.85 -0.38
N ALA A 116 -12.45 11.62 -1.38
CA ALA A 116 -12.65 12.14 -2.73
C ALA A 116 -13.96 11.62 -3.34
N TYR A 117 -14.25 10.33 -3.20
CA TYR A 117 -15.49 9.71 -3.69
C TYR A 117 -16.74 10.35 -3.05
N VAL A 118 -16.75 10.54 -1.73
CA VAL A 118 -17.90 11.15 -1.02
C VAL A 118 -18.14 12.58 -1.50
N ILE A 119 -17.07 13.35 -1.70
CA ILE A 119 -17.15 14.73 -2.20
C ILE A 119 -17.75 14.76 -3.61
N VAL A 120 -17.19 13.97 -4.54
CA VAL A 120 -17.67 13.90 -5.94
C VAL A 120 -19.14 13.49 -5.99
N LYS A 121 -19.52 12.43 -5.27
CA LYS A 121 -20.90 11.93 -5.24
C LYS A 121 -21.88 12.93 -4.62
N GLY A 122 -21.44 13.69 -3.62
CA GLY A 122 -22.23 14.77 -3.02
C GLY A 122 -22.57 15.88 -4.03
N PHE A 123 -21.60 16.27 -4.86
CA PHE A 123 -21.83 17.24 -5.93
C PHE A 123 -22.76 16.73 -7.03
N GLU A 124 -22.62 15.47 -7.45
CA GLU A 124 -23.53 14.86 -8.44
C GLU A 124 -24.98 14.86 -7.94
N PHE A 125 -25.21 14.55 -6.66
CA PHE A 125 -26.55 14.54 -6.08
C PHE A 125 -27.18 15.93 -6.03
N LYS A 126 -26.38 16.97 -5.75
CA LYS A 126 -26.84 18.37 -5.73
C LYS A 126 -27.22 18.86 -7.13
N TYR A 127 -26.45 18.51 -8.16
CA TYR A 127 -26.72 18.92 -9.54
C TYR A 127 -28.03 18.31 -10.07
N ARG A 128 -28.28 17.03 -9.78
CA ARG A 128 -29.48 16.33 -10.25
C ARG A 128 -30.79 16.90 -9.66
N SER A 129 -30.72 17.52 -8.48
CA SER A 129 -31.87 18.20 -7.86
C SER A 129 -32.22 19.53 -8.53
N TYR A 130 -31.30 20.15 -9.29
CA TYR A 130 -31.56 21.38 -10.05
C TYR A 130 -32.21 21.12 -11.41
N GLU A 131 -32.03 19.93 -12.00
CA GLU A 131 -32.60 19.54 -13.30
C GLU A 131 -34.00 18.90 -13.20
N ALA A 132 -34.52 18.68 -12.00
CA ALA A 132 -35.88 18.18 -11.84
C ALA A 132 -36.88 19.19 -12.46
N PRO A 133 -37.76 18.78 -13.40
CA PRO A 133 -38.72 19.68 -14.02
C PRO A 133 -39.60 20.31 -12.94
N LYS A 134 -39.70 21.64 -12.92
CA LYS A 134 -40.69 22.31 -12.07
C LYS A 134 -42.08 21.80 -12.46
N PRO A 135 -42.95 21.43 -11.51
CA PRO A 135 -44.31 21.00 -11.83
C PRO A 135 -44.99 22.12 -12.64
N THR A 136 -45.49 21.75 -13.82
CA THR A 136 -46.23 22.64 -14.70
C THR A 136 -47.42 23.18 -13.90
N PRO A 137 -47.65 24.50 -13.84
CA PRO A 137 -48.81 25.03 -13.14
C PRO A 137 -50.06 24.50 -13.83
N GLU A 138 -50.84 23.73 -13.08
CA GLU A 138 -52.13 23.20 -13.49
C GLU A 138 -53.02 24.38 -13.87
N LYS A 139 -53.34 24.51 -15.17
CA LYS A 139 -54.32 25.49 -15.63
C LYS A 139 -55.67 25.08 -15.02
N LYS A 140 -56.16 25.90 -14.09
CA LYS A 140 -57.56 25.86 -13.67
C LYS A 140 -58.39 26.49 -14.80
N ASP A 141 -59.16 25.65 -15.48
CA ASP A 141 -60.23 26.05 -16.39
C ASP A 141 -61.44 26.61 -15.61
#